data_AF-A0A660WIW2-F1
#
_entry.id   AF-A0A660WIW2-F1
#
_cell.length_a   1.000
_cell.length_b   1.000
_cell.length_c   1.000
_cell.angle_alpha   90.00
_cell.angle_beta   90.00
_cell.angle_gamma   90.00
#
_symmetry.space_group_name_H-M   'P 1'
#
loop_
_entity.id
_entity.type
_entity.pdbx_description
1 polymer ?
#
loop_
_entity_poly.entity_id
_entity_poly.type
_entity_poly.pdbx_seq_one_letter_code
_entity_poly.pdbx_strand_id
1 'polypeptide(L)'
;MDFELGYLLALVVVGISFLGFILAMMVDEVNKKKGIITFILSLILFGFGVYYYYVVGQWQKMKGGPSPNKLNYYLHIYRPSALQSIPIEKK
;
A
#
# COMPACT_ATOMS: atom_id res chain seq x y z
N MET A 1 6.98 13.04 4.01
CA MET A 1 6.28 12.51 2.82
C MET A 1 4.81 12.64 3.07
N ASP A 2 4.11 13.29 2.15
CA ASP A 2 2.66 13.30 2.12
C ASP A 2 2.20 11.88 1.79
N PHE A 3 1.53 11.24 2.76
CA PHE A 3 1.11 9.84 2.66
C PHE A 3 0.20 9.61 1.46
N GLU A 4 -0.65 10.59 1.14
CA GLU A 4 -1.51 10.59 -0.05
C GLU A 4 -0.71 10.43 -1.33
N LEU A 5 0.39 11.17 -1.47
CA LEU A 5 1.26 11.12 -2.63
C LEU A 5 2.01 9.78 -2.69
N GLY A 6 2.43 9.24 -1.55
CA GLY A 6 3.00 7.89 -1.44
C GLY A 6 2.02 6.79 -1.88
N TYR A 7 0.76 6.85 -1.44
CA TYR A 7 -0.26 5.89 -1.86
C TYR A 7 -0.61 6.02 -3.34
N LEU A 8 -0.71 7.24 -3.85
CA LEU A 8 -0.99 7.48 -5.26
C LEU A 8 0.13 6.89 -6.13
N LEU A 9 1.39 7.10 -5.74
CA LEU A 9 2.55 6.55 -6.44
C LEU A 9 2.57 5.01 -6.37
N ALA A 10 2.23 4.42 -5.21
CA ALA A 10 2.08 2.97 -5.08
C ALA A 10 1.02 2.41 -6.05
N LEU A 11 -0.14 3.07 -6.14
CA LEU A 11 -1.21 2.67 -7.05
C LEU A 11 -0.81 2.81 -8.52
N VAL A 12 -0.06 3.86 -8.88
CA VAL A 12 0.48 4.04 -10.23
C VAL A 12 1.43 2.89 -10.59
N VAL A 13 2.34 2.51 -9.70
CA VAL A 13 3.26 1.38 -9.92
C VAL A 13 2.47 0.08 -10.11
N VAL A 14 1.47 -0.17 -9.27
CA VAL A 14 0.58 -1.33 -9.41
C VAL A 14 -0.16 -1.29 -10.76
N GLY A 15 -0.69 -0.15 -11.18
CA GLY A 15 -1.36 0.02 -12.47
C GLY A 15 -0.43 -0.24 -13.67
N ILE A 16 0.80 0.26 -13.64
CA ILE A 16 1.80 -0.01 -14.67
C ILE A 16 2.14 -1.50 -14.72
N SER A 17 2.15 -2.19 -13.58
CA SER A 17 2.38 -3.63 -13.52
C SER A 17 1.31 -4.41 -14.31
N PHE A 18 0.04 -3.99 -14.24
CA PHE A 18 -1.04 -4.59 -15.03
C PHE A 18 -0.88 -4.36 -16.53
N LEU A 19 -0.45 -3.17 -16.95
CA LEU A 19 -0.09 -2.92 -18.35
C LEU A 19 1.05 -3.83 -18.80
N GLY A 20 2.04 -4.06 -17.93
CA GLY A 20 3.12 -5.02 -18.15
C GLY A 20 2.63 -6.46 -18.35
N PHE A 21 1.64 -6.92 -17.57
CA PHE A 21 1.02 -8.24 -17.77
C PHE A 21 0.29 -8.36 -19.11
N ILE A 22 -0.43 -7.33 -19.53
CA ILE A 22 -1.12 -7.31 -20.83
C ILE A 22 -0.10 -7.37 -21.97
N LEU A 23 0.96 -6.55 -21.88
CA LEU A 23 2.06 -6.58 -22.85
C LEU A 23 2.74 -7.94 -22.88
N ALA A 24 2.98 -8.56 -21.72
CA ALA A 24 3.60 -9.88 -21.65
C ALA A 24 2.75 -10.94 -22.38
N MET A 25 1.42 -10.91 -22.23
CA MET A 25 0.52 -11.80 -22.98
C MET A 25 0.60 -11.57 -24.50
N MET A 26 0.59 -10.32 -24.95
CA MET A 26 0.74 -9.99 -26.38
C MET A 26 2.11 -10.43 -26.93
N VAL A 27 3.18 -10.24 -26.16
CA VAL A 27 4.53 -10.63 -26.56
C VAL A 27 4.71 -12.14 -26.54
N ASP A 28 4.01 -12.88 -25.67
CA ASP A 28 4.07 -14.34 -25.60
C ASP A 28 3.60 -14.99 -26.91
N GLU A 29 2.56 -14.43 -27.55
CA GLU A 29 2.07 -14.88 -28.86
C GLU A 29 3.12 -14.76 -29.97
N VAL A 30 3.97 -13.71 -29.90
CA VAL A 30 5.03 -13.46 -30.90
C VAL A 30 6.33 -14.18 -30.55
N ASN A 31 6.71 -14.16 -29.28
CA ASN A 31 7.96 -14.71 -28.77
C ASN A 31 7.84 -15.12 -27.30
N LYS A 32 7.57 -16.40 -27.10
CA LYS A 32 7.41 -17.02 -25.78
C LYS A 32 8.53 -16.72 -24.78
N LYS A 33 9.80 -16.72 -25.21
CA LYS A 33 10.93 -16.43 -24.31
C LYS A 33 10.86 -14.99 -23.79
N LYS A 34 10.55 -14.03 -24.66
CA LYS A 34 10.43 -12.61 -24.28
C LYS A 34 9.14 -12.35 -23.48
N GLY A 35 8.06 -13.06 -23.79
CA GLY A 35 6.80 -13.02 -23.02
C GLY A 35 7.02 -13.42 -21.57
N ILE A 36 7.68 -14.55 -21.33
CA ILE A 36 8.01 -15.01 -19.97
C ILE A 36 8.88 -13.99 -19.21
N ILE A 37 9.90 -13.42 -19.85
CA ILE A 37 10.77 -12.42 -19.21
C ILE A 37 9.98 -11.18 -18.80
N THR A 38 9.15 -10.66 -19.71
CA THR A 38 8.30 -9.48 -19.44
C THR A 38 7.25 -9.75 -18.37
N PHE A 39 6.71 -10.98 -18.33
CA PHE A 39 5.80 -11.41 -17.28
C PHE A 39 6.48 -11.41 -15.90
N ILE A 40 7.68 -12.00 -15.78
CA ILE A 40 8.45 -12.02 -14.52
C ILE A 40 8.77 -10.59 -14.07
N LEU A 41 9.19 -9.72 -14.99
CA LEU A 41 9.49 -8.32 -14.68
C LEU A 41 8.26 -7.59 -14.12
N SER A 42 7.09 -7.81 -14.72
CA SER A 42 5.82 -7.23 -14.28
C SER A 42 5.41 -7.76 -12.91
N LEU A 43 5.70 -9.03 -12.61
CA LEU A 43 5.43 -9.64 -11.31
C LEU A 43 6.28 -9.03 -10.20
N ILE A 44 7.56 -8.77 -10.50
CA ILE A 44 8.48 -8.06 -9.59
C ILE A 44 7.99 -6.63 -9.36
N LEU A 45 7.60 -5.92 -10.42
CA LEU A 45 7.10 -4.56 -10.33
C LEU A 45 5.83 -4.48 -9.45
N PHE A 46 4.92 -5.44 -9.64
CA PHE A 46 3.71 -5.55 -8.84
C PHE A 46 4.04 -5.78 -7.36
N GLY A 47 4.97 -6.69 -7.06
CA GLY A 47 5.46 -6.94 -5.70
C GLY A 47 6.03 -5.68 -5.05
N PHE A 48 6.82 -4.89 -5.80
CA PHE A 48 7.33 -3.61 -5.30
C PHE A 48 6.24 -2.57 -5.04
N GLY A 49 5.23 -2.48 -5.92
CA GLY A 49 4.09 -1.58 -5.71
C GLY A 49 3.32 -1.90 -4.42
N VAL A 50 3.03 -3.18 -4.18
CA VAL A 50 2.36 -3.65 -2.96
C VAL A 50 3.23 -3.42 -1.73
N TYR A 51 4.53 -3.74 -1.79
CA TYR A 51 5.46 -3.51 -0.69
C TYR A 51 5.56 -2.02 -0.34
N TYR A 52 5.68 -1.16 -1.34
CA TYR A 52 5.73 0.29 -1.14
C TYR A 52 4.45 0.82 -0.48
N TYR A 53 3.28 0.36 -0.93
CA TYR A 53 1.99 0.68 -0.31
C TYR A 53 1.99 0.30 1.19
N TYR A 54 2.46 -0.91 1.51
CA TYR A 54 2.57 -1.38 2.89
C TYR A 54 3.49 -0.50 3.73
N VAL A 55 4.68 -0.18 3.21
CA VAL A 55 5.66 0.67 3.90
C VAL A 55 5.07 2.05 4.18
N VAL A 56 4.45 2.72 3.19
CA VAL A 56 3.78 4.01 3.39
C VAL A 56 2.74 3.92 4.51
N GLY A 57 1.98 2.83 4.58
CA GLY A 57 1.04 2.58 5.68
C GLY A 57 1.67 2.40 7.05
N GLN A 58 2.86 1.79 7.14
CA GLN A 58 3.60 1.71 8.41
C GLN A 58 4.11 3.09 8.84
N TRP A 59 4.63 3.88 7.90
CA TRP A 59 5.07 5.26 8.18
C TRP A 59 3.91 6.15 8.65
N GLN A 60 2.71 5.99 8.10
CA GLN A 60 1.51 6.71 8.55
C GLN A 60 1.15 6.37 9.99
N LYS A 61 1.20 5.08 10.34
CA LYS A 61 0.94 4.60 11.71
C LYS A 61 1.96 5.16 12.71
N MET A 62 3.24 5.17 12.36
CA MET A 62 4.31 5.67 13.25
C MET A 62 4.19 7.18 13.54
N LYS A 63 3.67 7.97 12.59
CA LYS A 63 3.47 9.41 12.79
C LYS A 63 2.17 9.76 13.52
N GLY A 64 1.43 8.78 14.04
CA GLY A 64 0.14 9.01 14.71
C GLY A 64 -0.97 9.46 13.77
N GLY A 65 -0.79 9.28 12.46
CA GLY A 65 -1.84 9.56 11.48
C GLY A 65 -3.02 8.59 11.68
N PRO A 66 -4.25 8.99 11.33
CA PRO A 66 -5.42 8.14 11.46
C PRO A 66 -5.18 6.81 10.75
N SER A 67 -5.52 5.69 11.42
CA SER A 67 -5.47 4.36 10.82
C SER A 67 -6.23 4.38 9.48
N PRO A 68 -5.62 3.93 8.36
CA PRO A 68 -6.30 3.92 7.06
C PRO A 68 -7.56 3.04 7.03
N ASN A 69 -7.71 2.14 8.01
CA ASN A 69 -8.94 1.38 8.19
C ASN A 69 -10.03 2.23 8.88
N LYS A 70 -10.89 2.88 8.08
CA LYS A 70 -12.09 3.59 8.58
C LYS A 70 -12.99 2.71 9.45
N LEU A 71 -13.02 1.39 9.20
CA LEU A 71 -13.78 0.43 10.02
C LEU A 71 -13.33 0.44 11.48
N ASN A 72 -12.02 0.58 11.73
CA ASN A 72 -11.47 0.64 13.08
C ASN A 72 -11.80 1.96 13.80
N TYR A 73 -11.91 3.06 13.04
CA TYR A 73 -12.37 4.33 13.58
C TYR A 73 -13.81 4.23 14.11
N TYR A 74 -14.69 3.53 13.39
CA TYR A 74 -16.08 3.32 13.81
C TYR A 74 -16.25 2.25 14.89
N LEU A 75 -15.41 1.22 14.91
CA LEU A 75 -15.52 0.12 15.86
C LEU A 75 -14.79 0.39 17.19
N HIS A 76 -13.99 1.46 17.29
CA HIS A 76 -13.24 1.82 18.50
C HIS A 76 -12.35 0.70 19.10
N ILE A 77 -11.97 -0.30 18.29
CA ILE A 77 -11.24 -1.50 18.78
C ILE A 77 -9.80 -1.15 19.15
N TYR A 78 -9.23 -0.11 18.55
CA TYR A 78 -7.87 0.36 18.84
C TYR A 78 -7.92 1.81 19.34
N ARG A 79 -7.87 1.98 20.66
CA ARG A 79 -7.58 3.27 21.31
C ARG A 79 -6.13 3.24 21.78
N PRO A 80 -5.24 4.16 21.37
CA PRO A 80 -3.94 4.27 21.99
C PRO A 80 -4.14 4.63 23.48
N SER A 81 -3.59 3.81 24.37
CA SER A 81 -3.78 3.87 25.84
C SER A 81 -3.22 5.15 26.51
N ALA A 82 -2.73 6.11 25.74
CA ALA A 82 -2.06 7.32 26.23
C ALA A 82 -3.03 8.44 26.69
N LEU A 83 -4.34 8.29 26.53
CA LEU A 83 -5.35 9.29 26.94
C LEU A 83 -6.00 9.02 28.32
N GLN A 84 -5.50 8.04 29.08
CA GLN A 84 -6.05 7.63 30.37
C GLN A 84 -5.33 8.25 31.59
N SER A 85 -4.77 9.45 31.46
CA SER A 85 -4.14 10.18 32.57
C SER A 85 -4.67 11.60 32.72
N ILE A 86 -6.00 11.75 32.73
CA ILE A 86 -6.63 12.96 33.28
C ILE A 86 -7.05 12.63 34.71
N PRO A 87 -6.44 13.22 35.75
CA PRO A 87 -6.86 13.00 37.13
C PRO A 87 -8.23 13.64 37.33
N ILE A 88 -9.19 12.86 37.81
CA ILE A 88 -10.48 13.37 38.26
C ILE A 88 -10.22 14.10 39.57
N GLU A 89 -10.09 15.43 39.50
CA GLU A 89 -10.13 16.30 40.67
C GLU A 89 -11.55 16.23 41.25
N LYS A 90 -11.75 15.41 42.28
CA LYS A 90 -12.99 15.40 43.07
C LYS A 90 -13.01 16.66 43.92
N LYS A 91 -13.97 17.54 43.65
CA LYS A 91 -14.42 18.59 44.56
C LYS A 91 -15.63 18.10 45.34
#